data_AF-A0A0F9JIB4-F1
#
_entry.id   AF-A0A0F9JIB4-F1
#
_cell.length_a   1.000
_cell.length_b   1.000
_cell.length_c   1.000
_cell.angle_alpha   90.00
_cell.angle_beta   90.00
_cell.angle_gamma   90.00
#
_symmetry.space_group_name_H-M   'P 1'
#
loop_
_entity.id
_entity.type
_entity.pdbx_description
1 polymer ?
#
loop_
_entity_poly.entity_id
_entity_poly.type
_entity_poly.pdbx_seq_one_letter_code
_entity_poly.pdbx_strand_id
1 'polypeptide(L)'
;MTEMQEWKQERPTWCPHQDCIFLRQTQGLICGGKLPKPELHDGCENTHRLCISPGEASGDLQLNNNDCDGFRFILDALDGKKTSWRSKLKG
;
A
#
# COMPACT_ATOMS: atom_id res chain seq x y z
N MET A 1 30.46 1.28 13.77
CA MET A 1 29.27 0.48 13.42
C MET A 1 28.08 1.40 13.61
N THR A 2 27.51 1.93 12.55
CA THR A 2 26.36 2.83 12.65
C THR A 2 25.17 1.97 13.05
N GLU A 3 24.60 2.21 14.23
CA GLU A 3 23.30 1.64 14.60
C GLU A 3 22.31 2.00 13.48
N MET A 4 21.86 0.99 12.73
CA MET A 4 20.71 1.15 11.87
C MET A 4 19.52 1.34 12.79
N GLN A 5 19.12 2.59 13.02
CA GLN A 5 17.84 2.87 13.67
C GLN A 5 16.76 2.08 12.92
N GLU A 6 16.09 1.17 13.62
CA GLU A 6 14.95 0.45 13.08
C GLU A 6 13.92 1.49 12.66
N TRP A 7 13.81 1.69 11.35
CA TRP A 7 12.85 2.63 10.82
C TRP A 7 11.44 2.06 10.98
N LYS A 8 10.75 2.50 12.03
CA LYS A 8 9.38 2.11 12.31
C LYS A 8 8.47 2.73 11.26
N GLN A 9 7.60 1.89 10.68
CA GLN A 9 6.57 2.35 9.76
C GLN A 9 5.56 3.22 10.51
N GLU A 10 5.42 4.46 10.09
CA GLU A 10 4.40 5.38 10.60
C GLU A 10 3.58 5.91 9.44
N ARG A 11 2.29 6.19 9.70
CA ARG A 11 1.42 6.81 8.70
C ARG A 11 2.01 8.19 8.34
N PRO A 12 2.26 8.48 7.05
CA PRO A 12 2.73 9.79 6.65
C PRO A 12 1.71 10.88 7.00
N THR A 13 2.20 12.06 7.39
CA THR A 13 1.37 13.22 7.75
C THR A 13 0.51 13.72 6.59
N TRP A 14 0.95 13.47 5.36
CA TRP A 14 0.22 13.83 4.14
C TRP A 14 -0.89 12.84 3.78
N CYS A 15 -0.96 11.66 4.43
CA CYS A 15 -1.97 10.64 4.12
C CYS A 15 -3.38 11.20 4.40
N PRO A 16 -4.24 11.35 3.37
CA PRO A 16 -5.54 12.01 3.55
C PRO A 16 -6.56 11.12 4.28
N HIS A 17 -6.37 9.80 4.26
CA HIS A 17 -7.33 8.81 4.76
C HIS A 17 -6.92 8.27 6.13
N GLN A 18 -7.28 8.97 7.20
CA GLN A 18 -7.00 8.54 8.58
C GLN A 18 -7.88 7.37 9.05
N ASP A 19 -8.97 7.11 8.33
CA ASP A 19 -9.95 6.07 8.58
C ASP A 19 -9.48 4.66 8.16
N CYS A 20 -8.52 4.56 7.23
CA CYS A 20 -7.98 3.26 6.83
C CYS A 20 -7.09 2.65 7.92
N ILE A 21 -7.01 1.33 8.01
CA ILE A 21 -6.08 0.66 8.92
C ILE A 21 -4.69 0.72 8.27
N PHE A 22 -3.85 1.65 8.73
CA PHE A 22 -2.49 1.80 8.20
C PHE A 22 -1.69 0.50 8.36
N LEU A 23 -1.01 0.10 7.30
CA LEU A 23 -0.16 -1.09 7.30
C LEU A 23 1.29 -0.75 6.98
N ARG A 24 1.53 0.07 5.94
CA ARG A 24 2.87 0.32 5.44
C ARG A 24 2.97 1.65 4.70
N GLN A 25 4.18 2.19 4.66
CA GLN A 25 4.57 3.21 3.69
C GLN A 25 5.88 2.84 2.97
N THR A 26 6.08 3.38 1.77
CA THR A 26 7.28 3.15 0.96
C THR A 26 7.95 4.47 0.68
N GLN A 27 9.15 4.64 1.24
CA GLN A 27 10.06 5.78 0.98
C GLN A 27 9.44 7.17 1.20
N GLY A 28 8.41 7.29 2.03
CA GLY A 28 7.67 8.52 2.28
C GLY A 28 6.77 8.96 1.13
N LEU A 29 6.69 8.19 0.04
CA LEU A 29 5.99 8.54 -1.20
C LEU A 29 4.67 7.79 -1.38
N ILE A 30 4.54 6.59 -0.80
CA ILE A 30 3.32 5.79 -0.91
C ILE A 30 2.95 5.33 0.48
N CYS A 31 1.68 5.38 0.84
CA CYS A 31 1.16 4.68 2.01
C CYS A 31 0.01 3.76 1.61
N GLY A 32 -0.11 2.64 2.32
CA GLY A 32 -1.18 1.69 2.10
C GLY A 32 -1.74 1.16 3.40
N GLY A 33 -3.02 0.81 3.33
CA GLY A 33 -3.78 0.28 4.45
C GLY A 33 -4.97 -0.53 4.00
N LYS A 34 -5.67 -1.15 4.96
CA LYS A 34 -6.96 -1.78 4.70
C LYS A 34 -8.07 -0.75 4.78
N LEU A 35 -9.04 -0.84 3.88
CA LEU A 35 -10.26 -0.06 4.00
C LEU A 35 -11.00 -0.45 5.29
N PRO A 36 -11.68 0.50 5.95
CA PRO A 36 -12.48 0.19 7.14
C PRO A 36 -13.65 -0.76 6.80
N LYS A 37 -14.14 -0.69 5.57
CA LYS A 37 -15.13 -1.61 5.00
C LYS A 37 -14.77 -1.91 3.55
N PRO A 38 -14.91 -3.15 3.07
CA PRO A 38 -14.76 -3.45 1.65
C PRO A 38 -15.75 -2.65 0.81
N GLU A 39 -15.31 -2.19 -0.37
CA GLU A 39 -16.15 -1.49 -1.33
C GLU A 39 -16.21 -2.29 -2.64
N LEU A 40 -17.42 -2.61 -3.11
CA LEU A 40 -17.60 -3.37 -4.34
C LEU A 40 -17.34 -2.48 -5.56
N HIS A 41 -16.44 -2.92 -6.43
CA HIS A 41 -16.11 -2.27 -7.69
C HIS A 41 -15.89 -3.32 -8.79
N ASP A 42 -16.57 -3.17 -9.93
CA ASP A 42 -16.47 -4.09 -11.07
C ASP A 42 -16.58 -5.58 -10.72
N GLY A 43 -17.46 -5.91 -9.77
CA GLY A 43 -17.72 -7.28 -9.33
C GLY A 43 -16.66 -7.86 -8.37
N CYS A 44 -15.69 -7.06 -7.93
CA CYS A 44 -14.69 -7.44 -6.93
C CYS A 44 -14.71 -6.48 -5.73
N GLU A 45 -14.47 -6.98 -4.53
CA GLU A 45 -14.36 -6.13 -3.35
C GLU A 45 -12.96 -5.52 -3.24
N ASN A 46 -12.89 -4.20 -3.37
CA ASN A 46 -11.74 -3.44 -2.95
C ASN A 46 -11.64 -3.51 -1.43
N THR A 47 -10.49 -3.92 -0.95
CA THR A 47 -10.22 -4.17 0.47
C THR A 47 -9.04 -3.35 0.99
N HIS A 48 -8.26 -2.78 0.09
CA HIS A 48 -7.07 -2.00 0.38
C HIS A 48 -7.20 -0.61 -0.22
N ARG A 49 -6.47 0.33 0.38
CA ARG A 49 -6.30 1.68 -0.16
C ARG A 49 -4.82 1.98 -0.25
N LEU A 50 -4.44 2.63 -1.34
CA LEU A 50 -3.10 3.09 -1.64
C LEU A 50 -3.17 4.57 -1.94
N CYS A 51 -2.44 5.37 -1.18
CA CYS A 51 -2.31 6.80 -1.42
C CYS A 51 -0.88 7.11 -1.85
N ILE A 52 -0.74 7.98 -2.85
CA ILE A 52 0.53 8.47 -3.36
C ILE A 52 0.69 9.91 -2.89
N SER A 53 1.87 10.24 -2.38
CA SER A 53 2.19 11.54 -1.79
C SER A 53 1.82 12.66 -2.75
N PRO A 54 1.29 13.79 -2.24
CA PRO A 54 1.05 14.96 -3.06
C PRO A 54 2.35 15.42 -3.74
N GLY A 55 2.31 15.58 -5.07
CA GLY A 55 3.46 15.80 -5.95
C GLY A 55 3.03 15.68 -7.42
N GLU A 56 3.95 15.34 -8.33
CA GLU A 56 3.62 15.21 -9.77
C GLU A 56 2.67 14.04 -10.10
N ALA A 57 2.56 13.03 -9.23
CA ALA A 57 1.71 11.85 -9.41
C ALA A 57 0.82 11.58 -8.19
N SER A 58 0.13 12.62 -7.68
CA SER A 58 -0.81 12.46 -6.56
C SER A 58 -1.96 11.54 -6.94
N GLY A 59 -2.32 10.62 -6.06
CA GLY A 59 -3.41 9.69 -6.32
C GLY A 59 -3.89 8.97 -5.08
N ASP A 60 -5.15 8.55 -5.14
CA ASP A 60 -5.82 7.73 -4.15
C ASP A 60 -6.51 6.58 -4.88
N LEU A 61 -6.05 5.37 -4.62
CA LEU A 61 -6.47 4.16 -5.32
C LEU A 61 -7.04 3.18 -4.31
N GLN A 62 -8.21 2.64 -4.63
CA GLN A 62 -8.75 1.48 -3.94
C GLN A 62 -8.44 0.23 -4.73
N LEU A 63 -8.04 -0.82 -4.01
CA LEU A 63 -7.45 -2.01 -4.59
C LEU A 63 -8.07 -3.27 -3.98
N ASN A 64 -8.22 -4.30 -4.81
CA ASN A 64 -8.62 -5.65 -4.49
C ASN A 64 -7.49 -6.66 -4.75
N ASN A 65 -7.75 -7.95 -4.54
CA ASN A 65 -6.71 -8.98 -4.72
C ASN A 65 -6.34 -9.25 -6.18
N ASN A 66 -7.20 -8.87 -7.13
CA ASN A 66 -7.05 -9.13 -8.56
C ASN A 66 -6.38 -7.98 -9.31
N ASP A 67 -6.02 -6.88 -8.63
CA ASP A 67 -5.29 -5.81 -9.30
C ASP A 67 -3.97 -6.33 -9.90
N CYS A 68 -3.77 -5.97 -11.17
CA CYS A 68 -2.68 -6.44 -11.99
C CYS A 68 -1.29 -6.17 -11.37
N ASP A 69 -0.27 -6.80 -11.96
CA ASP A 69 1.14 -6.77 -11.51
C ASP A 69 1.69 -5.38 -11.17
N GLY A 70 1.17 -4.31 -11.79
CA GLY A 70 1.54 -2.92 -11.52
C GLY A 70 1.29 -2.47 -10.07
N PHE A 71 0.28 -3.02 -9.39
CA PHE A 71 -0.02 -2.73 -7.98
C PHE A 71 0.17 -3.96 -7.08
N ARG A 72 0.17 -5.16 -7.66
CA ARG A 72 0.29 -6.41 -6.89
C ARG A 72 1.55 -6.47 -6.02
N PHE A 73 2.67 -5.87 -6.45
CA PHE A 73 3.87 -5.80 -5.61
C PHE A 73 3.68 -4.94 -4.35
N ILE A 74 2.82 -3.93 -4.42
CA ILE A 74 2.47 -3.09 -3.27
C ILE A 74 1.46 -3.83 -2.41
N LEU A 75 0.48 -4.50 -3.01
CA LEU A 75 -0.49 -5.31 -2.28
C LEU A 75 0.16 -6.48 -1.53
N ASP A 76 1.12 -7.16 -2.14
CA ASP A 76 1.96 -8.17 -1.49
C ASP A 76 2.62 -7.64 -0.22
N ALA A 77 3.12 -6.40 -0.28
CA ALA A 77 3.69 -5.73 0.87
C ALA A 77 2.66 -5.34 1.94
N LEU A 78 1.38 -5.22 1.59
CA LEU A 78 0.29 -4.86 2.49
C LEU A 78 -0.39 -6.09 3.11
N ASP A 79 -0.65 -7.13 2.33
CA ASP A 79 -1.32 -8.36 2.78
C ASP A 79 -0.35 -9.50 3.15
N GLY A 80 0.96 -9.28 2.97
CA GLY A 80 2.02 -10.23 3.33
C GLY A 80 2.22 -11.36 2.32
N LYS A 81 1.60 -11.28 1.13
CA LYS A 81 1.78 -12.29 0.08
C LYS A 81 3.00 -11.99 -0.79
N LYS A 82 3.40 -12.95 -1.63
CA LYS A 82 4.48 -12.80 -2.63
C LYS A 82 4.01 -13.30 -4.00
N THR A 83 2.92 -12.73 -4.51
CA THR A 83 2.31 -13.21 -5.76
C THR A 83 2.82 -12.47 -6.99
N SER A 84 3.20 -11.19 -6.86
CA SER A 84 3.77 -10.41 -7.97
C SER A 84 5.16 -10.90 -8.39
N TRP A 85 5.50 -10.71 -9.67
CA TRP A 85 6.84 -11.03 -10.18
C TRP A 85 7.94 -10.27 -9.44
N ARG A 86 7.69 -8.99 -9.07
CA ARG A 86 8.67 -8.14 -8.38
C ARG A 86 8.90 -8.57 -6.93
N SER A 87 7.88 -9.07 -6.23
CA SER A 87 8.02 -9.64 -4.87
C SER A 87 8.80 -10.96 -4.84
N LYS A 88 8.81 -11.70 -5.96
CA LYS A 88 9.54 -12.97 -6.10
C LYS A 88 11.04 -12.78 -6.37
N LEU A 89 11.45 -11.64 -6.91
CA LEU A 89 12.86 -11.34 -7.23
C LEU A 89 13.72 -10.95 -6.02
N LYS A 90 13.13 -10.68 -4.85
CA LYS A 90 13.89 -10.57 -3.59
C LYS A 90 13.98 -11.95 -2.93
N GLY A 91 14.92 -12.75 -3.43
CA GLY A 91 15.50 -13.93 -2.78
C GLY A 91 16.87 -13.56 -2.23
#